data_AF-A0A7L3QL90-F1
#
_entry.id   AF-A0A7L3QL90-F1
#
_cell.length_a   1.000
_cell.length_b   1.000
_cell.length_c   1.000
_cell.angle_alpha   90.00
_cell.angle_beta   90.00
_cell.angle_gamma   90.00
#
_symmetry.space_group_name_H-M   'P 1'
#
loop_
_entity.id
_entity.type
_entity.pdbx_description
1 polymer ?
#
loop_
_entity_poly.entity_id
_entity_poly.type
_entity_poly.pdbx_seq_one_letter_code
_entity_poly.pdbx_strand_id
1 'polypeptide(L)'
;NHPEPPDLHGNHPTLPRLPRAAPPPRPCKETFTVFYHESDADTATATHPPWMENPYVKVDTVAAEHLARPGGAGGARVNRKVLRLGPLSRAGFYLA
;
A
#
# COMPACT_ATOMS: atom_id res chain seq x y z
N ASN A 1 43.03 47.85 -19.45
CA ASN A 1 42.44 48.33 -18.17
C ASN A 1 40.96 48.00 -18.17
N HIS A 2 40.65 46.83 -17.64
CA HIS A 2 39.33 46.21 -17.61
C HIS A 2 38.55 46.81 -16.42
N PRO A 3 37.33 47.35 -16.59
CA PRO A 3 36.50 47.74 -15.46
C PRO A 3 35.84 46.51 -14.83
N GLU A 4 36.03 46.32 -13.53
CA GLU A 4 35.39 45.28 -12.72
C GLU A 4 33.88 45.53 -12.61
N PRO A 5 33.01 44.50 -12.71
CA PRO A 5 31.57 44.66 -12.48
C PRO A 5 31.27 44.83 -10.98
N PRO A 6 30.23 45.60 -10.61
CA PRO A 6 29.85 45.78 -9.22
C PRO A 6 29.28 44.49 -8.63
N ASP A 7 29.79 44.10 -7.45
CA ASP A 7 29.33 42.99 -6.63
C ASP A 7 27.81 43.06 -6.37
N LEU A 8 27.03 42.24 -7.08
CA LEU A 8 25.64 41.96 -6.74
C LEU A 8 25.56 40.90 -5.63
N HIS A 9 26.21 41.16 -4.50
CA HIS A 9 25.97 40.39 -3.26
C HIS A 9 24.82 41.05 -2.49
N GLY A 10 23.62 40.96 -3.06
CA GLY A 10 22.38 41.25 -2.36
C GLY A 10 22.17 40.21 -1.25
N ASN A 11 22.42 40.61 0.00
CA ASN A 11 22.09 39.83 1.19
C ASN A 11 20.57 39.70 1.32
N HIS A 12 19.96 38.79 0.56
CA HIS A 12 18.58 38.38 0.78
C HIS A 12 18.55 37.45 2.01
N PRO A 13 17.77 37.76 3.06
CA PRO A 13 17.63 36.83 4.17
C PRO A 13 17.00 35.54 3.65
N THR A 14 17.76 34.45 3.69
CA THR A 14 17.26 33.10 3.39
C THR A 14 16.31 32.72 4.51
N LEU A 15 14.99 32.72 4.23
CA LEU A 15 14.01 32.16 5.15
C LEU A 15 14.44 30.73 5.51
N PRO A 16 14.47 30.36 6.80
CA PRO A 16 14.81 29.00 7.19
C PRO A 16 13.80 28.04 6.55
N ARG A 17 14.29 27.09 5.75
CA ARG A 17 13.47 25.99 5.23
C ARG A 17 12.89 25.24 6.43
N LEU A 18 11.60 25.43 6.67
CA LEU A 18 10.85 24.62 7.63
C LEU A 18 11.07 23.15 7.28
N PRO A 19 11.37 22.27 8.26
CA PRO A 19 11.48 20.85 8.00
C PRO A 19 10.16 20.38 7.39
N ARG A 20 10.25 19.63 6.28
CA ARG A 20 9.07 19.03 5.63
C ARG A 20 8.31 18.26 6.69
N ALA A 21 7.09 18.71 7.02
CA ALA A 21 6.23 18.02 7.96
C ALA A 21 6.18 16.53 7.58
N ALA A 22 6.41 15.65 8.57
CA ALA A 22 6.29 14.22 8.34
C ALA A 22 4.87 13.95 7.79
N PRO A 23 4.73 13.10 6.75
CA PRO A 23 3.42 12.74 6.27
C PRO A 23 2.59 12.19 7.45
N PRO A 24 1.30 12.54 7.53
CA PRO A 24 0.47 12.13 8.65
C PRO A 24 0.50 10.61 8.80
N PRO A 25 0.51 10.08 10.04
CA PRO A 25 0.47 8.65 10.25
C PRO A 25 -0.75 8.09 9.54
N ARG A 26 -0.55 7.05 8.72
CA ARG A 26 -1.67 6.38 8.06
C ARG A 26 -2.61 5.85 9.13
N PRO A 27 -3.94 6.03 8.99
CA PRO A 27 -4.88 5.49 9.96
C PRO A 27 -4.72 3.97 10.04
N CYS A 28 -4.72 3.45 11.26
CA CYS A 28 -4.72 2.01 11.49
C CYS A 28 -5.93 1.39 10.77
N LYS A 29 -5.72 0.23 10.12
CA LYS A 29 -6.79 -0.54 9.49
C LYS A 29 -6.85 -1.92 10.13
N GLU A 30 -8.07 -2.37 10.36
CA GLU A 30 -8.39 -3.68 10.93
C GLU A 30 -9.02 -4.61 9.88
N THR A 31 -8.78 -4.30 8.60
CA THR A 31 -9.28 -5.03 7.44
C THR A 31 -8.15 -5.27 6.44
N PHE A 32 -8.24 -6.36 5.70
CA PHE A 32 -7.44 -6.61 4.50
C PHE A 32 -8.36 -6.88 3.32
N THR A 33 -7.87 -6.77 2.10
CA THR A 33 -8.65 -7.07 0.90
C THR A 33 -8.04 -8.27 0.20
N VAL A 34 -8.89 -9.20 -0.23
CA VAL A 34 -8.50 -10.38 -1.00
C VAL A 34 -8.81 -10.15 -2.46
N PHE A 35 -7.87 -10.49 -3.33
CA PHE A 35 -8.02 -10.45 -4.79
C PHE A 35 -7.65 -11.80 -5.41
N TYR A 36 -8.11 -12.03 -6.65
CA TYR A 36 -7.64 -13.14 -7.47
C TYR A 36 -7.28 -12.71 -8.89
N HIS A 37 -6.39 -13.45 -9.55
CA HIS A 37 -6.04 -13.28 -10.96
C HIS A 37 -5.92 -14.64 -11.65
N GLU A 38 -6.73 -14.88 -12.67
CA GLU A 38 -6.71 -16.13 -13.45
C GLU A 38 -5.57 -16.14 -14.48
N SER A 39 -4.90 -17.28 -14.64
CA SER A 39 -3.84 -17.48 -15.63
C SER A 39 -3.90 -18.88 -16.23
N ASP A 40 -3.50 -19.03 -17.49
CA ASP A 40 -3.42 -20.33 -18.16
C ASP A 40 -2.12 -21.10 -17.86
N ALA A 41 -1.13 -20.43 -17.25
CA ALA A 41 0.14 -21.01 -16.84
C ALA A 41 0.74 -20.25 -15.63
N ASP A 42 1.80 -20.80 -15.04
CA ASP A 42 2.54 -20.12 -13.98
C ASP A 42 3.44 -19.03 -14.54
N THR A 43 2.91 -17.81 -14.68
CA THR A 43 3.56 -16.66 -15.34
C THR A 43 3.84 -15.49 -14.39
N ALA A 44 3.55 -15.63 -13.10
CA ALA A 44 3.80 -14.58 -12.12
C ALA A 44 5.30 -14.28 -11.99
N THR A 45 5.62 -13.01 -11.87
CA THR A 45 6.97 -12.50 -11.59
C THR A 45 6.91 -11.47 -10.46
N ALA A 46 8.05 -10.90 -10.08
CA ALA A 46 8.09 -9.86 -9.06
C ALA A 46 7.22 -8.62 -9.40
N THR A 47 6.95 -8.37 -10.68
CA THR A 47 6.22 -7.18 -11.16
C THR A 47 5.00 -7.49 -12.02
N HIS A 48 4.76 -8.76 -12.37
CA HIS A 48 3.64 -9.19 -13.20
C HIS A 48 2.84 -10.32 -12.51
N PRO A 49 1.49 -10.28 -12.50
CA PRO A 49 0.65 -9.15 -12.89
C PRO A 49 0.91 -7.91 -12.01
N PRO A 50 0.64 -6.68 -12.49
CA PRO A 50 0.83 -5.47 -11.70
C PRO A 50 0.09 -5.55 -10.35
N TRP A 51 0.74 -5.09 -9.27
CA TRP A 51 0.22 -5.12 -7.89
C TRP A 51 -0.87 -4.05 -7.64
N MET A 52 -1.98 -4.17 -8.36
CA MET A 52 -3.11 -3.25 -8.30
C MET A 52 -4.41 -3.92 -8.77
N GLU A 53 -5.55 -3.33 -8.41
CA GLU A 53 -6.85 -3.71 -8.98
C GLU A 53 -6.83 -3.50 -10.50
N ASN A 54 -7.37 -4.46 -11.24
CA ASN A 54 -7.20 -4.60 -12.69
C ASN A 54 -5.71 -4.72 -13.09
N PRO A 55 -5.16 -5.95 -13.17
CA PRO A 55 -5.87 -7.16 -13.61
C PRO A 55 -6.38 -8.05 -12.47
N TYR A 56 -6.02 -7.76 -11.21
CA TYR A 56 -6.57 -8.46 -10.06
C TYR A 56 -8.05 -8.09 -9.86
N VAL A 57 -8.89 -9.11 -9.71
CA VAL A 57 -10.31 -8.98 -9.41
C VAL A 57 -10.50 -9.01 -7.90
N LYS A 58 -11.15 -7.97 -7.36
CA LYS A 58 -11.44 -7.89 -5.93
C LYS A 58 -12.51 -8.91 -5.53
N VAL A 59 -12.22 -9.69 -4.49
CA VAL A 59 -13.14 -10.69 -3.92
C VAL A 59 -13.96 -10.08 -2.79
N ASP A 60 -13.28 -9.60 -1.75
CA ASP A 60 -13.92 -9.03 -0.56
C ASP A 60 -12.91 -8.19 0.23
N THR A 61 -13.41 -7.24 1.02
CA THR A 61 -12.62 -6.57 2.07
C THR A 61 -12.97 -7.24 3.41
N VAL A 62 -12.07 -8.09 3.88
CA VAL A 62 -12.26 -8.94 5.06
C VAL A 62 -11.88 -8.18 6.33
N ALA A 63 -12.82 -8.12 7.26
CA ALA A 63 -12.62 -7.64 8.62
C ALA A 63 -12.42 -8.80 9.60
N ALA A 64 -11.73 -8.52 10.71
CA ALA A 64 -11.65 -9.44 11.84
C ALA A 64 -12.89 -9.33 12.74
N GLU A 65 -13.47 -10.45 13.15
CA GLU A 65 -14.55 -10.51 14.15
C GLU A 65 -14.00 -10.36 15.57
N HIS A 66 -12.78 -10.83 15.79
CA HIS A 66 -12.07 -10.77 17.05
C HIS A 66 -10.75 -10.03 16.87
N LEU A 67 -10.66 -8.85 17.49
CA LEU A 67 -9.44 -8.07 17.55
C LEU A 67 -8.62 -8.47 18.77
N ALA A 68 -7.35 -8.80 18.55
CA ALA A 68 -6.42 -9.01 19.64
C ALA A 68 -6.13 -7.66 20.31
N ARG A 69 -6.40 -7.56 21.62
CA ARG A 69 -6.05 -6.38 22.43
C ARG A 69 -4.83 -6.69 23.30
N PRO A 70 -3.79 -5.83 23.31
CA PRO A 70 -2.72 -5.92 24.28
C PRO A 70 -3.28 -5.90 25.71
N GLY A 71 -2.91 -6.88 26.54
CA GLY A 71 -3.38 -6.97 27.93
C GLY A 71 -4.85 -7.41 28.11
N GLY A 72 -5.54 -7.81 27.05
CA GLY A 72 -6.91 -8.33 27.13
C GLY A 72 -6.95 -9.73 27.76
N ALA A 73 -7.81 -9.93 28.76
CA ALA A 73 -7.94 -11.17 29.54
C ALA A 73 -8.36 -12.42 28.74
N GLY A 74 -8.68 -12.28 27.44
CA GLY A 74 -9.22 -13.34 26.60
C GLY A 74 -8.26 -14.00 25.59
N GLY A 75 -6.98 -13.60 25.58
CA GLY A 75 -5.99 -14.09 24.61
C GLY A 75 -6.29 -13.69 23.16
N ALA A 76 -5.36 -13.99 22.24
CA ALA A 76 -5.59 -13.78 20.80
C ALA A 76 -6.50 -14.90 20.26
N ARG A 77 -7.51 -14.53 19.46
CA ARG A 77 -8.41 -15.48 18.78
C ARG A 77 -8.13 -15.48 17.28
N VAL A 78 -8.24 -16.65 16.66
CA VAL A 78 -8.12 -16.82 15.21
C VAL A 78 -9.46 -16.48 14.55
N ASN A 79 -9.43 -15.61 13.55
CA ASN A 79 -10.58 -15.28 12.71
C ASN A 79 -10.62 -16.21 11.49
N ARG A 80 -11.82 -16.62 11.03
CA ARG A 80 -11.99 -17.46 9.84
C ARG A 80 -13.04 -16.86 8.91
N LYS A 81 -12.69 -16.66 7.64
CA LYS A 81 -13.60 -16.23 6.58
C LYS A 81 -13.56 -17.24 5.43
N VAL A 82 -14.72 -17.58 4.89
CA VAL A 82 -14.86 -18.40 3.67
C VAL A 82 -15.33 -17.48 2.55
N LEU A 83 -14.59 -17.47 1.44
CA LEU A 83 -14.87 -16.66 0.26
C LEU A 83 -15.13 -17.59 -0.93
N ARG A 84 -16.00 -17.16 -1.84
CA ARG A 84 -16.27 -17.87 -3.10
C ARG A 84 -15.63 -17.08 -4.24
N LEU A 85 -14.91 -17.77 -5.11
CA LEU A 85 -14.24 -17.21 -6.29
C LEU A 85 -14.94 -17.71 -7.55
N GLY A 86 -15.11 -16.85 -8.55
CA GLY A 86 -15.52 -17.26 -9.90
C GLY A 86 -16.95 -16.88 -10.35
N PRO A 87 -17.39 -17.41 -11.50
CA PRO A 87 -16.87 -18.61 -12.19
C PRO A 87 -15.44 -18.44 -12.72
N LEU A 88 -14.63 -19.50 -12.58
CA LEU A 88 -13.26 -19.58 -13.11
C LEU A 88 -13.28 -20.32 -14.45
N SER A 89 -12.45 -19.89 -15.39
CA SER A 89 -12.41 -20.38 -16.77
C SER A 89 -11.01 -20.70 -17.29
N ARG A 90 -9.95 -20.16 -16.67
CA ARG A 90 -8.55 -20.44 -17.05
C ARG A 90 -7.99 -21.66 -16.33
N ALA A 91 -6.77 -22.08 -16.72
CA ALA A 91 -6.12 -23.26 -16.16
C ALA A 91 -5.81 -23.15 -14.66
N GLY A 92 -5.61 -21.95 -14.12
CA GLY A 92 -5.33 -21.70 -12.72
C GLY A 92 -5.51 -20.24 -12.30
N PHE A 93 -5.16 -19.92 -11.05
CA PHE A 93 -5.24 -18.56 -10.52
C PHE A 93 -4.26 -18.31 -9.36
N TYR A 94 -4.00 -17.03 -9.09
CA TYR A 94 -3.27 -16.55 -7.91
C TYR A 94 -4.21 -15.81 -6.96
N LEU A 95 -3.89 -15.83 -5.65
CA LEU A 95 -4.52 -14.99 -4.63
C LEU A 95 -3.54 -13.93 -4.12
N ALA A 96 -4.06 -12.74 -3.85
CA ALA A 96 -3.31 -11.60 -3.29
C ALA A 96 -4.09 -10.91 -2.17
#